data_AF-A0A161MD93-F1
#
_entry.id   AF-A0A161MD93-F1
#
_cell.length_a   1.000
_cell.length_b   1.000
_cell.length_c   1.000
_cell.angle_alpha   90.00
_cell.angle_beta   90.00
_cell.angle_gamma   90.00
#
_symmetry.space_group_name_H-M   'P 1'
#
loop_
_entity.id
_entity.type
_entity.pdbx_description
1 polymer ?
#
loop_
_entity_poly.entity_id
_entity_poly.type
_entity_poly.pdbx_seq_one_letter_code
_entity_poly.pdbx_strand_id
1 'polypeptide(L)'
;MEKEARSCEKLIIWTDCDREGENIGFEVIDTCQKVNSRLDVYRAIFSEITGPSIKRAIQNLSRPNKNISNAVDVRQELDLRIGASFTRFQTLRLQKVFPVLADHLLSYGSCQFPTLGFVVERYLDRERFIPEQFWRIKVTHTIDDTTVIFRRS
;
A
#
# COMPACT_ATOMS: atom_id res chain seq x y z
N MET A 1 21.08 1.40 -17.93
CA MET A 1 20.94 2.82 -17.57
C MET A 1 22.29 3.51 -17.48
N GLU A 2 23.26 2.96 -16.76
CA GLU A 2 24.62 3.53 -16.62
C GLU A 2 25.33 3.87 -17.95
N LYS A 3 25.25 2.99 -18.96
CA LYS A 3 25.88 3.21 -20.27
C LYS A 3 25.30 4.46 -20.98
N GLU A 4 23.98 4.59 -21.01
CA GLU A 4 23.27 5.69 -21.66
C GLU A 4 23.48 7.01 -20.89
N ALA A 5 23.54 6.94 -19.55
CA ALA A 5 23.76 8.10 -18.68
C ALA A 5 25.08 8.85 -18.93
N ARG A 6 26.11 8.17 -19.46
CA ARG A 6 27.41 8.79 -19.78
C ARG A 6 27.34 9.84 -20.88
N SER A 7 26.46 9.63 -21.86
CA SER A 7 26.33 10.48 -23.04
C SER A 7 25.15 11.46 -22.96
N CYS A 8 24.32 11.37 -21.93
CA CYS A 8 23.16 12.23 -21.76
C CYS A 8 23.48 13.43 -20.86
N GLU A 9 22.90 14.58 -21.19
CA GLU A 9 22.95 15.80 -20.36
C GLU A 9 21.77 15.86 -19.38
N LYS A 10 20.62 15.30 -19.77
CA LYS A 10 19.37 15.35 -19.01
C LYS A 10 18.81 13.96 -18.77
N LEU A 11 18.21 13.76 -17.60
CA LEU A 11 17.47 12.56 -17.23
C LEU A 11 16.05 12.96 -16.86
N ILE A 12 15.03 12.36 -17.49
CA ILE A 12 13.62 12.61 -17.17
C ILE A 12 13.01 11.33 -16.61
N ILE A 13 12.51 11.38 -15.38
CA ILE A 13 11.88 10.25 -14.70
C ILE A 13 10.39 10.18 -15.05
N TRP A 14 9.99 9.02 -15.57
CA TRP A 14 8.63 8.70 -16.05
C TRP A 14 7.93 7.59 -15.25
N THR A 15 8.40 7.28 -14.05
CA THR A 15 7.73 6.34 -13.14
C THR A 15 6.32 6.82 -12.78
N ASP A 16 5.50 5.94 -12.21
CA ASP A 16 4.15 6.32 -11.76
C ASP A 16 4.19 7.44 -10.71
N CYS A 17 3.18 8.32 -10.73
CA CYS A 17 3.13 9.51 -9.88
C CYS A 17 2.58 9.21 -8.47
N ASP A 18 3.19 8.23 -7.80
CA ASP A 18 2.93 7.90 -6.40
C ASP A 18 4.25 7.86 -5.59
N ARG A 19 4.16 7.46 -4.31
CA ARG A 19 5.33 7.45 -3.43
C ARG A 19 6.37 6.41 -3.85
N GLU A 20 5.94 5.22 -4.26
CA GLU A 20 6.86 4.13 -4.66
C GLU A 20 7.52 4.46 -5.99
N GLY A 21 6.77 5.00 -6.95
CA GLY A 21 7.29 5.49 -8.22
C GLY A 21 8.30 6.62 -8.04
N GLU A 22 8.10 7.51 -7.08
CA GLU A 22 9.10 8.52 -6.73
C GLU A 22 10.36 7.88 -6.14
N ASN A 23 10.24 6.86 -5.27
CA ASN A 23 11.40 6.17 -4.70
C ASN A 23 12.22 5.41 -5.75
N ILE A 24 11.54 4.65 -6.62
CA ILE A 24 12.16 3.99 -7.78
C ILE A 24 12.84 5.03 -8.67
N GLY A 25 12.22 6.21 -8.85
CA GLY A 25 12.84 7.34 -9.52
C GLY A 25 14.19 7.71 -8.92
N PHE A 26 14.30 7.80 -7.59
CA PHE A 26 15.56 8.08 -6.90
C PHE A 26 16.58 6.96 -7.02
N GLU A 27 16.20 5.68 -7.00
CA GLU A 27 17.12 4.57 -7.26
C GLU A 27 17.77 4.68 -8.66
N VAL A 28 16.97 5.07 -9.67
CA VAL A 28 17.46 5.31 -11.04
C VAL A 28 18.38 6.53 -11.07
N ILE A 29 18.03 7.61 -10.38
CA ILE A 29 18.84 8.83 -10.29
C ILE A 29 20.20 8.52 -9.68
N ASP A 30 20.23 7.86 -8.53
CA ASP A 30 21.46 7.51 -7.81
C ASP A 30 22.36 6.62 -8.68
N THR A 31 21.77 5.67 -9.39
CA THR A 31 22.49 4.79 -10.32
C THR A 31 23.08 5.58 -11.50
N CYS A 32 22.32 6.50 -12.10
CA CYS A 32 22.80 7.30 -13.22
C CYS A 32 23.86 8.34 -12.80
N GLN A 33 23.67 8.99 -11.65
CA GLN A 33 24.57 10.02 -11.13
C GLN A 33 25.92 9.48 -10.64
N LYS A 34 25.98 8.21 -10.21
CA LYS A 34 27.26 7.50 -9.97
C LYS A 34 28.17 7.51 -11.20
N VAL A 35 27.58 7.55 -12.40
CA VAL A 35 28.30 7.48 -13.66
C VAL A 35 28.45 8.86 -14.32
N ASN A 36 27.47 9.75 -14.14
CA ASN A 36 27.52 11.13 -14.62
C ASN A 36 26.89 12.08 -13.58
N SER A 37 27.72 12.65 -12.72
CA SER A 37 27.29 13.56 -11.65
C SER A 37 26.75 14.91 -12.16
N ARG A 38 26.95 15.24 -13.44
CA ARG A 38 26.47 16.49 -14.06
C ARG A 38 25.08 16.37 -14.69
N LEU A 39 24.43 15.20 -14.57
CA LEU A 39 23.10 14.98 -15.11
C LEU A 39 22.08 15.95 -14.51
N ASP A 40 21.39 16.68 -15.38
CA ASP A 40 20.28 17.56 -15.02
C ASP A 40 18.97 16.75 -14.97
N VAL A 41 18.49 16.50 -13.75
CA VAL A 41 17.40 15.53 -13.50
C VAL A 41 16.04 16.20 -13.38
N TYR A 42 15.07 15.70 -14.13
CA TYR A 42 13.68 16.15 -14.13
C TYR A 42 12.72 15.00 -13.84
N ARG A 43 11.51 15.37 -13.40
CA ARG A 43 10.40 14.47 -13.12
C ARG A 43 9.20 14.88 -13.98
N ALA A 44 8.73 13.95 -14.82
CA ALA A 44 7.49 14.12 -15.56
C ALA A 44 6.31 13.75 -14.64
N ILE A 45 5.37 14.68 -14.46
CA ILE A 45 4.17 14.46 -13.65
C ILE A 45 2.97 14.25 -14.58
N PHE A 46 2.28 13.12 -14.42
CA PHE A 46 1.11 12.75 -15.20
C PHE A 46 0.16 11.89 -14.36
N SER A 47 -1.14 11.97 -14.64
CA SER A 47 -2.17 11.17 -13.94
C SER A 47 -2.84 10.15 -14.85
N GLU A 48 -2.50 10.17 -16.13
CA GLU A 48 -3.06 9.29 -17.16
C GLU A 48 -2.09 9.15 -18.34
N ILE A 49 -2.16 8.02 -19.04
CA ILE A 49 -1.34 7.72 -20.21
C ILE A 49 -2.11 8.13 -21.48
N THR A 50 -2.32 9.43 -21.65
CA THR A 50 -2.98 10.02 -22.82
C THR A 50 -2.03 10.98 -23.54
N GLY A 51 -2.18 11.11 -24.85
CA GLY A 51 -1.38 12.06 -25.65
C GLY A 51 -1.36 13.49 -25.10
N PRO A 52 -2.51 14.08 -24.70
CA PRO A 52 -2.55 15.39 -24.07
C PRO A 52 -1.82 15.47 -22.71
N SER A 53 -1.97 14.45 -21.87
CA SER A 53 -1.31 14.36 -20.56
C SER A 53 0.22 14.30 -20.69
N ILE A 54 0.72 13.45 -21.59
CA ILE A 54 2.16 13.30 -21.86
C ILE A 54 2.76 14.60 -22.40
N LYS A 55 2.08 15.27 -23.35
CA LYS A 55 2.53 16.58 -23.88
C LYS A 55 2.61 17.63 -22.77
N ARG A 56 1.61 17.68 -21.90
CA ARG A 56 1.58 18.60 -20.75
C ARG A 56 2.73 18.30 -19.78
N ALA A 57 3.01 17.03 -19.51
CA ALA A 57 4.10 16.61 -18.61
C ALA A 57 5.47 17.04 -19.15
N ILE A 58 5.72 16.88 -20.46
CA ILE A 58 6.97 17.34 -21.11
C ILE A 58 7.11 18.87 -21.04
N GLN A 59 6.01 19.60 -21.20
CA GLN A 59 6.02 21.08 -21.14
C GLN A 59 6.19 21.61 -19.71
N ASN A 60 5.84 20.82 -18.70
CA ASN A 60 5.82 21.23 -17.28
C ASN A 60 6.64 20.26 -16.42
N LEU A 61 7.88 19.99 -16.85
CA LEU A 61 8.79 19.14 -16.08
C LEU A 61 9.09 19.78 -14.71
N SER A 62 9.10 18.94 -13.68
CA SER A 62 9.41 19.32 -12.30
C SER A 62 10.74 18.73 -11.85
N ARG A 63 11.15 19.00 -10.61
CA ARG A 63 12.28 18.32 -9.97
C ARG A 63 11.77 17.14 -9.14
N PRO A 64 12.48 15.99 -9.13
CA PRO A 64 12.15 14.89 -8.23
C PRO A 64 12.14 15.34 -6.77
N ASN A 65 11.20 14.83 -5.98
CA ASN A 65 10.99 15.22 -4.59
C ASN A 65 11.61 14.21 -3.62
N LYS A 66 12.82 14.50 -3.13
CA LYS A 66 13.56 13.59 -2.24
C LYS A 66 12.83 13.30 -0.93
N ASN A 67 12.00 14.21 -0.44
CA ASN A 67 11.26 14.00 0.81
C ASN A 67 10.23 12.85 0.68
N ILE A 68 9.64 12.67 -0.50
CA ILE A 68 8.70 11.57 -0.76
C ILE A 68 9.46 10.24 -0.78
N SER A 69 10.58 10.17 -1.49
CA SER A 69 11.46 8.97 -1.50
C SER A 69 11.95 8.63 -0.09
N ASN A 70 12.48 9.61 0.65
CA ASN A 70 12.93 9.41 2.04
C ASN A 70 11.82 8.88 2.95
N ALA A 71 10.57 9.32 2.77
CA ALA A 71 9.45 8.80 3.54
C ALA A 71 9.17 7.32 3.25
N VAL A 72 9.36 6.89 1.99
CA VAL A 72 9.29 5.47 1.62
C VAL A 72 10.44 4.69 2.22
N ASP A 73 11.68 5.20 2.13
CA ASP A 73 12.87 4.55 2.71
C ASP A 73 12.73 4.33 4.21
N VAL A 74 12.27 5.36 4.94
CA VAL A 74 11.99 5.26 6.38
C VAL A 74 10.92 4.20 6.66
N ARG A 75 9.84 4.16 5.88
CA ARG A 75 8.80 3.15 6.04
C ARG A 75 9.35 1.73 5.80
N GLN A 76 10.11 1.53 4.73
CA GLN A 76 10.72 0.24 4.40
C GLN A 76 11.67 -0.22 5.50
N GLU A 77 12.49 0.68 6.04
CA GLU A 77 13.40 0.39 7.14
C GLU A 77 12.67 0.00 8.42
N LEU A 78 11.61 0.75 8.79
CA LEU A 78 10.78 0.43 9.95
C LEU A 78 10.10 -0.93 9.79
N ASP A 79 9.48 -1.19 8.64
CA ASP A 79 8.79 -2.44 8.35
C ASP A 79 9.75 -3.63 8.40
N LEU A 80 10.97 -3.49 7.86
CA LEU A 80 12.00 -4.52 7.92
C LEU A 80 12.48 -4.77 9.36
N ARG A 81 12.85 -3.71 10.09
CA ARG A 81 13.40 -3.83 11.45
C ARG A 81 12.36 -4.42 12.41
N ILE A 82 11.15 -3.91 12.39
CA ILE A 82 10.04 -4.38 13.24
C ILE A 82 9.66 -5.80 12.82
N GLY A 83 9.39 -6.02 11.53
CA GLY A 83 8.96 -7.31 11.01
C GLY A 83 9.97 -8.41 11.31
N ALA A 84 11.25 -8.21 11.02
CA ALA A 84 12.30 -9.20 11.28
C ALA A 84 12.47 -9.48 12.78
N SER A 85 12.46 -8.44 13.62
CA SER A 85 12.66 -8.59 15.07
C SER A 85 11.54 -9.39 15.72
N PHE A 86 10.28 -9.01 15.48
CA PHE A 86 9.13 -9.69 16.07
C PHE A 86 8.90 -11.07 15.46
N THR A 87 9.04 -11.23 14.14
CA THR A 87 8.94 -12.54 13.47
C THR A 87 9.93 -13.53 14.05
N ARG A 88 11.22 -13.16 14.17
CA ARG A 88 12.24 -14.03 14.75
C ARG A 88 11.96 -14.36 16.21
N PHE A 89 11.64 -13.34 17.01
CA PHE A 89 11.34 -13.53 18.43
C PHE A 89 10.19 -14.51 18.66
N GLN A 90 9.04 -14.29 18.01
CA GLN A 90 7.85 -15.11 18.24
C GLN A 90 7.99 -16.50 17.63
N THR A 91 8.59 -16.62 16.44
CA THR A 91 8.83 -17.92 15.79
C THR A 91 9.72 -18.80 16.66
N LEU A 92 10.91 -18.31 17.03
CA LEU A 92 11.87 -19.10 17.83
C LEU A 92 11.34 -19.43 19.22
N ARG A 93 10.53 -18.55 19.81
CA ARG A 93 9.93 -18.79 21.12
C ARG A 93 8.83 -19.84 21.05
N LEU A 94 7.89 -19.70 20.10
CA LEU A 94 6.70 -20.55 20.05
C LEU A 94 7.00 -21.94 19.47
N GLN A 95 7.96 -22.07 18.55
CA GLN A 95 8.45 -23.36 18.08
C GLN A 95 9.01 -24.23 19.21
N LYS A 96 9.68 -23.62 20.20
CA LYS A 96 10.21 -24.33 21.38
C LYS A 96 9.12 -24.78 22.35
N VAL A 97 8.03 -24.02 22.45
CA VAL A 97 6.93 -24.30 23.38
C VAL A 97 5.92 -25.27 22.77
N PHE A 98 5.67 -25.16 21.47
CA PHE A 98 4.65 -25.91 20.75
C PHE A 98 5.30 -26.70 19.61
N PRO A 99 5.57 -28.00 19.79
CA PRO A 99 6.20 -28.85 18.76
C PRO A 99 5.42 -28.87 17.43
N VAL A 100 4.09 -28.69 17.47
CA VAL A 100 3.25 -28.59 16.27
C VAL A 100 3.62 -27.40 15.38
N LEU A 101 4.30 -26.39 15.92
CA LEU A 101 4.74 -25.21 15.19
C LEU A 101 6.16 -25.31 14.64
N ALA A 102 6.86 -26.45 14.83
CA ALA A 102 8.30 -26.57 14.54
C ALA A 102 8.69 -26.12 13.12
N ASP A 103 7.86 -26.39 12.11
CA ASP A 103 8.10 -26.02 10.71
C ASP A 103 7.33 -24.76 10.27
N HIS A 104 6.70 -24.05 11.20
CA HIS A 104 5.90 -22.87 10.91
C HIS A 104 6.65 -21.57 11.21
N LEU A 105 6.74 -20.71 10.19
CA LEU A 105 7.16 -19.33 10.35
C LEU A 105 5.98 -18.48 10.82
N LEU A 106 6.15 -17.82 11.96
CA LEU A 106 5.13 -16.92 12.50
C LEU A 106 5.54 -15.50 12.15
N SER A 107 4.99 -14.95 11.07
CA SER A 107 5.28 -13.59 10.64
C SER A 107 4.61 -12.54 11.53
N TYR A 108 5.28 -11.39 11.67
CA TYR A 108 4.74 -10.18 12.28
C TYR A 108 4.94 -9.01 11.32
N GLY A 109 3.88 -8.21 11.16
CA GLY A 109 3.93 -6.94 10.43
C GLY A 109 3.22 -5.85 11.22
N SER A 110 3.83 -4.66 11.26
CA SER A 110 3.31 -3.47 11.95
C SER A 110 1.85 -3.15 11.58
N CYS A 111 1.49 -3.30 10.30
CA CYS A 111 0.13 -3.12 9.78
C CYS A 111 -0.67 -4.44 9.69
N GLN A 112 0.00 -5.57 9.48
CA GLN A 112 -0.63 -6.90 9.43
C GLN A 112 -1.31 -7.26 10.76
N PHE A 113 -0.63 -6.97 11.88
CA PHE A 113 -1.10 -7.34 13.21
C PHE A 113 -2.41 -6.63 13.61
N PRO A 114 -2.56 -5.30 13.53
CA PRO A 114 -3.86 -4.64 13.81
C PRO A 114 -4.94 -5.03 12.81
N THR A 115 -4.58 -5.30 11.54
CA THR A 115 -5.54 -5.77 10.54
C THR A 115 -6.15 -7.12 10.93
N LEU A 116 -5.33 -8.07 11.38
CA LEU A 116 -5.81 -9.33 11.94
C LEU A 116 -6.65 -9.10 13.21
N GLY A 117 -6.26 -8.12 14.03
CA GLY A 117 -7.01 -7.69 15.21
C GLY A 117 -8.48 -7.39 14.90
N PHE A 118 -8.78 -6.64 13.83
CA PHE A 118 -10.16 -6.35 13.44
C PHE A 118 -10.97 -7.60 13.07
N VAL A 119 -10.35 -8.58 12.41
CA VAL A 119 -11.01 -9.85 12.05
C VAL A 119 -11.34 -10.65 13.31
N VAL A 120 -10.38 -10.75 14.23
CA VAL A 120 -10.55 -11.45 15.51
C VAL A 120 -11.60 -10.76 16.37
N GLU A 121 -11.58 -9.43 16.44
CA GLU A 121 -12.58 -8.63 17.17
C GLU A 121 -13.98 -8.88 16.64
N ARG A 122 -14.18 -8.81 15.31
CA ARG A 122 -15.48 -9.13 14.69
C ARG A 122 -15.93 -10.56 14.94
N TYR A 123 -15.00 -11.52 14.95
CA TYR A 123 -15.32 -12.90 15.31
C TYR A 123 -15.81 -13.00 16.76
N LEU A 124 -15.10 -12.37 17.71
CA LEU A 124 -15.50 -12.36 19.11
C LEU A 124 -16.82 -11.63 19.37
N ASP A 125 -17.08 -10.53 18.66
CA ASP A 125 -18.37 -9.82 18.71
C ASP A 125 -19.52 -10.74 18.31
N ARG A 126 -19.33 -11.55 17.26
CA ARG A 126 -20.31 -12.53 16.80
C ARG A 126 -20.52 -13.65 17.81
N GLU A 127 -19.44 -14.21 18.38
CA GLU A 127 -19.53 -15.28 19.38
C GLU A 127 -20.21 -14.81 20.68
N ARG A 128 -20.03 -13.54 21.04
CA ARG A 128 -20.64 -12.92 22.23
C ARG A 128 -22.03 -12.36 21.98
N PHE A 129 -22.50 -12.36 20.73
CA PHE A 129 -23.82 -11.85 20.39
C PHE A 129 -24.90 -12.75 21.00
N ILE A 130 -25.72 -12.19 21.88
CA ILE A 130 -26.89 -12.85 22.44
C ILE A 130 -28.11 -12.36 21.65
N PRO A 131 -28.74 -13.20 20.80
CA PRO A 131 -29.90 -12.79 20.01
C PRO A 131 -31.09 -12.47 20.92
N GLU A 132 -31.67 -11.29 20.73
CA GLU A 132 -32.88 -10.89 21.44
C GLU A 132 -34.10 -10.99 20.50
N GLN A 133 -35.16 -11.62 20.99
CA GLN A 133 -36.41 -11.70 20.24
C GLN A 133 -37.07 -10.32 20.20
N PHE A 134 -37.39 -9.86 19.00
CA PHE A 134 -38.18 -8.65 18.79
C PHE A 134 -39.30 -8.90 17.79
N TRP A 135 -40.35 -8.09 17.88
CA TRP A 135 -41.49 -8.13 16.97
C TRP A 135 -41.56 -6.84 16.18
N ARG A 136 -41.89 -6.95 14.89
CA ARG A 136 -42.14 -5.80 14.02
C ARG A 136 -43.37 -6.06 13.17
N ILE A 137 -44.25 -5.08 13.08
CA ILE A 137 -45.38 -5.11 12.15
C ILE A 137 -44.83 -4.88 10.74
N LYS A 138 -45.04 -5.85 9.84
CA LYS A 138 -44.68 -5.74 8.42
C LYS A 138 -45.97 -5.57 7.61
N VAL A 139 -46.12 -4.43 6.94
CA VAL A 139 -47.26 -4.16 6.05
C VAL A 139 -46.80 -4.31 4.61
N THR A 140 -47.51 -5.12 3.83
CA THR A 140 -47.24 -5.37 2.41
C THR A 140 -48.50 -5.19 1.59
N HIS A 141 -48.39 -4.58 0.41
CA HIS A 141 -49.51 -4.43 -0.53
C HIS A 141 -49.04 -4.77 -1.96
N THR A 142 -49.85 -5.52 -2.71
CA THR A 142 -49.51 -5.97 -4.06
C THR A 142 -50.53 -5.45 -5.07
N ILE A 143 -50.06 -4.80 -6.14
CA ILE A 143 -50.87 -4.35 -7.29
C ILE A 143 -50.15 -4.77 -8.57
N ASP A 144 -50.85 -5.42 -9.50
CA ASP A 144 -50.35 -5.80 -10.83
C ASP A 144 -48.94 -6.42 -10.80
N ASP A 145 -48.78 -7.47 -10.00
CA ASP A 145 -47.52 -8.19 -9.71
C ASP A 145 -46.41 -7.39 -9.01
N THR A 146 -46.66 -6.14 -8.61
CA THR A 146 -45.72 -5.31 -7.86
C THR A 146 -46.05 -5.30 -6.37
N THR A 147 -45.13 -5.78 -5.53
CA THR A 147 -45.30 -5.79 -4.06
C THR A 147 -44.52 -4.66 -3.39
N VAL A 148 -45.24 -3.80 -2.66
CA VAL A 148 -44.67 -2.71 -1.85
C VAL A 148 -44.59 -3.13 -0.38
N ILE A 149 -43.41 -2.95 0.22
CA ILE A 149 -43.18 -3.14 1.67
C ILE A 149 -43.11 -1.77 2.33
N PHE A 150 -44.10 -1.43 3.16
CA PHE A 150 -44.11 -0.16 3.88
C PHE A 150 -43.08 -0.23 5.03
N ARG A 151 -42.03 0.59 4.95
CA ARG A 151 -41.04 0.78 6.02
C ARG A 151 -41.38 2.09 6.76
N ARG A 152 -41.58 2.03 8.08
CA ARG A 152 -41.62 3.24 8.92
C ARG A 152 -40.17 3.64 9.21
N SER A 153 -39.82 4.90 8.98
CA SER A 153 -38.52 5.52 9.30
C SER A 153 -38.27 5.55 10.80
#